data_AF-H2ZSQ9-F1
#
_entry.id   AF-H2ZSQ9-F1
#
_cell.length_a   1.000
_cell.length_b   1.000
_cell.length_c   1.000
_cell.angle_alpha   90.00
_cell.angle_beta   90.00
_cell.angle_gamma   90.00
#
_symmetry.space_group_name_H-M   'P 1'
#
loop_
_entity.id
_entity.type
_entity.pdbx_description
1 polymer ?
#
loop_
_entity_poly.entity_id
_entity_poly.type
_entity_poly.pdbx_seq_one_letter_code
_entity_poly.pdbx_strand_id
1 'polypeptide(L)'
;LPFFPLQLPQWRQVVSRRWRSGALDAGVQSGGATAVGAVPNAATDRIVGRWLIACSGMVVGAVVLGGVTRLTESGLSMVDWHLIKEMKPPTTQAEWEAEFQKYQQFPEFKIFSFFLNHHGDMTLTEFKFIWYMEYSHRMWGRAVGLAYILPAAYFWRRGWLSRAMKGQVLGLCGFVCFQGLLGWYMVKSGLEEKPDSHDIPRVSQYRLAAHLGSALVLYCASLWSGLSLLLPPHKVMVRSSSLLAHAQCCS
;
A
#
# COMPACT_ATOMS: atom_id res chain seq x y z
N LEU A 1 -61.25 25.12 13.21
CA LEU A 1 -60.22 24.06 13.36
C LEU A 1 -58.85 24.71 13.24
N PRO A 2 -58.10 24.91 14.33
CA PRO A 2 -56.82 25.59 14.27
C PRO A 2 -55.71 24.65 13.80
N PHE A 3 -54.84 25.16 12.93
CA PHE A 3 -53.62 24.51 12.44
C PHE A 3 -52.56 24.43 13.55
N PHE A 4 -52.05 23.24 13.80
CA PHE A 4 -50.96 22.94 14.73
C PHE A 4 -49.60 23.03 13.99
N PRO A 5 -48.64 23.87 14.41
CA PRO A 5 -47.28 23.79 13.87
C PRO A 5 -46.47 22.71 14.62
N LEU A 6 -45.88 21.78 13.86
CA LEU A 6 -44.93 20.78 14.35
C LEU A 6 -43.70 21.45 14.98
N GLN A 7 -43.48 21.22 16.28
CA GLN A 7 -42.23 21.56 16.96
C GLN A 7 -41.16 20.50 16.66
N LEU A 8 -40.05 20.93 16.04
CA LEU A 8 -38.86 20.10 15.86
C LEU A 8 -38.02 20.05 17.17
N PRO A 9 -37.33 18.95 17.48
CA PRO A 9 -36.77 18.72 18.83
C PRO A 9 -35.46 19.48 19.13
N GLN A 10 -35.27 19.85 20.41
CA GLN A 10 -34.27 20.77 20.98
C GLN A 10 -32.77 20.34 20.92
N TRP A 11 -32.41 19.20 20.31
CA TRP A 11 -31.04 18.68 20.39
C TRP A 11 -30.00 19.45 19.55
N ARG A 12 -30.43 20.31 18.61
CA ARG A 12 -29.52 21.12 17.77
C ARG A 12 -28.85 22.31 18.48
N GLN A 13 -29.28 22.67 19.69
CA GLN A 13 -28.71 23.82 20.44
C GLN A 13 -27.54 23.44 21.37
N VAL A 14 -27.25 22.15 21.55
CA VAL A 14 -26.18 21.69 22.46
C VAL A 14 -24.80 21.65 21.78
N VAL A 15 -24.74 21.60 20.44
CA VAL A 15 -23.47 21.49 19.70
C VAL A 15 -22.80 22.85 19.44
N SER A 16 -23.54 23.97 19.51
CA SER A 16 -23.02 25.31 19.19
C SER A 16 -22.41 26.06 20.38
N ARG A 17 -22.48 25.53 21.61
CA ARG A 17 -21.97 26.18 22.82
C ARG A 17 -20.52 25.83 23.18
N ARG A 18 -19.91 24.84 22.52
CA ARG A 18 -18.51 24.42 22.80
C ARG A 18 -17.45 25.21 22.01
N TRP A 19 -17.85 26.14 21.15
CA TRP A 19 -16.96 26.89 20.25
C TRP A 19 -16.82 28.38 20.57
N ARG A 20 -17.33 28.86 21.71
CA ARG A 20 -17.40 30.31 22.01
C ARG A 20 -16.78 30.75 23.34
N SER A 21 -16.04 29.87 24.02
CA SER A 21 -15.38 30.19 25.30
C SER A 21 -13.89 29.85 25.20
N GLY A 22 -13.12 30.80 24.68
CA GLY A 22 -11.67 30.71 24.55
C GLY A 22 -11.06 31.96 23.93
N ALA A 23 -11.71 33.12 24.09
CA ALA A 23 -11.06 34.41 23.92
C ALA A 23 -10.67 34.88 25.32
N LEU A 24 -9.42 34.62 25.69
CA LEU A 24 -8.77 35.29 26.81
C LEU A 24 -7.41 35.78 26.31
N ASP A 25 -7.20 37.06 26.54
CA ASP A 25 -6.00 37.84 26.28
C ASP A 25 -4.73 37.14 26.78
N ALA A 26 -3.71 37.08 25.93
CA ALA A 26 -2.34 36.82 26.35
C ALA A 26 -1.43 37.79 25.60
N GLY A 27 -0.83 38.69 26.36
CA GLY A 27 -0.01 39.79 25.89
C GLY A 27 1.26 39.37 25.15
N VAL A 28 1.80 40.35 24.45
CA VAL A 28 3.12 40.37 23.81
C VAL A 28 4.20 39.91 24.80
N GLN A 29 4.88 38.81 24.45
CA GLN A 29 6.23 38.52 24.92
C GLN A 29 7.12 38.21 23.72
N SER A 30 8.04 39.13 23.46
CA SER A 30 9.21 38.97 22.64
C SER A 30 10.23 38.07 23.35
N GLY A 31 10.74 37.05 22.65
CA GLY A 31 11.97 36.35 23.04
C GLY A 31 11.83 34.84 23.17
N GLY A 32 12.42 34.12 22.22
CA GLY A 32 12.59 32.67 22.28
C GLY A 32 12.59 32.07 20.88
N ALA A 33 13.77 31.76 20.36
CA ALA A 33 13.96 31.08 19.09
C ALA A 33 13.19 29.76 19.06
N THR A 34 11.95 29.80 18.56
CA THR A 34 11.17 28.61 18.24
C THR A 34 11.85 27.91 17.07
N ALA A 35 12.30 26.67 17.32
CA ALA A 35 12.82 25.76 16.32
C ALA A 35 12.04 25.91 15.01
N VAL A 36 12.74 26.33 13.96
CA VAL A 36 12.19 26.49 12.61
C VAL A 36 11.67 25.11 12.18
N GLY A 37 10.37 24.89 12.34
CA GLY A 37 9.70 23.76 11.74
C GLY A 37 9.95 23.85 10.24
N ALA A 38 10.70 22.90 9.69
CA ALA A 38 11.08 22.86 8.29
C ALA A 38 9.85 23.14 7.42
N VAL A 39 9.83 24.32 6.78
CA VAL A 39 8.75 24.75 5.92
C VAL A 39 8.76 23.82 4.70
N PRO A 40 7.62 23.20 4.32
CA PRO A 40 7.53 22.46 3.07
C PRO A 40 7.92 23.39 1.92
N ASN A 41 9.05 23.09 1.26
CA ASN A 41 9.45 23.76 0.04
C ASN A 41 8.76 23.03 -1.12
N ALA A 42 8.17 23.76 -2.06
CA ALA A 42 7.57 23.19 -3.26
C ALA A 42 8.53 22.25 -4.02
N ALA A 43 9.84 22.47 -3.93
CA ALA A 43 10.85 21.56 -4.46
C ALA A 43 10.88 20.20 -3.72
N THR A 44 10.79 20.20 -2.39
CA THR A 44 10.73 19.00 -1.56
C THR A 44 9.45 18.21 -1.81
N ASP A 45 8.31 18.89 -1.89
CA ASP A 45 7.02 18.26 -2.18
C ASP A 45 7.02 17.58 -3.56
N ARG A 46 7.66 18.20 -4.57
CA ARG A 46 7.84 17.57 -5.88
C ARG A 46 8.72 16.33 -5.84
N ILE A 47 9.77 16.32 -5.02
CA ILE A 47 10.65 15.14 -4.86
C ILE A 47 9.88 13.99 -4.22
N VAL A 48 9.19 14.26 -3.10
CA VAL A 48 8.37 13.27 -2.39
C VAL A 48 7.22 12.79 -3.28
N GLY A 49 6.58 13.68 -4.02
CA GLY A 49 5.54 13.35 -4.98
C GLY A 49 6.04 12.40 -6.08
N ARG A 50 7.17 12.71 -6.74
CA ARG A 50 7.78 11.84 -7.76
C ARG A 50 8.16 10.46 -7.19
N TRP A 51 8.67 10.43 -5.97
CA TRP A 51 8.96 9.17 -5.27
C TRP A 51 7.70 8.32 -5.06
N LEU A 52 6.61 8.91 -4.56
CA LEU A 52 5.34 8.19 -4.37
C LEU A 52 4.74 7.70 -5.69
N ILE A 53 4.86 8.46 -6.77
CA ILE A 53 4.46 8.01 -8.12
C ILE A 53 5.32 6.83 -8.59
N ALA A 54 6.65 6.90 -8.41
CA ALA A 54 7.54 5.79 -8.76
C ALA A 54 7.18 4.52 -7.96
N CYS A 55 6.95 4.66 -6.65
CA CYS A 55 6.50 3.59 -5.78
C CYS A 55 5.15 2.99 -6.22
N SER A 56 4.18 3.83 -6.57
CA SER A 56 2.89 3.41 -7.12
C SER A 56 3.05 2.61 -8.41
N GLY A 57 3.94 3.05 -9.32
CA GLY A 57 4.32 2.28 -10.51
C GLY A 57 4.92 0.90 -10.18
N MET A 58 5.76 0.81 -9.15
CA MET A 58 6.31 -0.48 -8.71
C MET A 58 5.22 -1.39 -8.13
N VAL A 59 4.23 -0.86 -7.41
CA VAL A 59 3.08 -1.64 -6.92
C VAL A 59 2.26 -2.20 -8.08
N VAL A 60 2.01 -1.41 -9.14
CA VAL A 60 1.36 -1.93 -10.36
C VAL A 60 2.19 -3.05 -10.99
N GLY A 61 3.51 -2.86 -11.10
CA GLY A 61 4.40 -3.91 -11.58
C GLY A 61 4.30 -5.19 -10.74
N ALA A 62 4.18 -5.07 -9.42
CA ALA A 62 4.00 -6.21 -8.51
C ALA A 62 2.66 -6.93 -8.77
N VAL A 63 1.59 -6.17 -8.96
CA VAL A 63 0.24 -6.70 -9.25
C VAL A 63 0.21 -7.42 -10.60
N VAL A 64 0.81 -6.83 -11.64
CA VAL A 64 0.89 -7.47 -12.97
C VAL A 64 1.73 -8.75 -12.89
N LEU A 65 2.92 -8.68 -12.28
CA LEU A 65 3.81 -9.82 -12.13
C LEU A 65 3.13 -10.95 -11.33
N GLY A 66 2.48 -10.63 -10.22
CA GLY A 66 1.72 -11.60 -9.41
C GLY A 66 0.49 -12.15 -10.13
N GLY A 67 -0.18 -11.33 -10.94
CA GLY A 67 -1.26 -11.76 -11.82
C GLY A 67 -0.77 -12.78 -12.85
N VAL A 68 0.37 -12.54 -13.49
CA VAL A 68 1.01 -13.51 -14.39
C VAL A 68 1.38 -14.78 -13.62
N THR A 69 2.06 -14.69 -12.47
CA THR A 69 2.41 -15.84 -11.61
C THR A 69 1.18 -16.68 -11.24
N ARG A 70 0.03 -16.04 -11.00
CA ARG A 70 -1.21 -16.77 -10.71
C ARG A 70 -1.83 -17.40 -11.96
N LEU A 71 -1.86 -16.69 -13.09
CA LEU A 71 -2.36 -17.21 -14.37
C LEU A 71 -1.52 -18.37 -14.89
N THR A 72 -0.21 -18.37 -14.60
CA THR A 72 0.71 -19.48 -14.86
C THR A 72 0.68 -20.54 -13.76
N GLU A 73 -0.25 -20.45 -12.80
CA GLU A 73 -0.41 -21.33 -11.63
C GLU A 73 0.89 -21.60 -10.84
N SER A 74 1.88 -20.71 -10.95
CA SER A 74 3.21 -20.90 -10.38
C SER A 74 3.34 -20.44 -8.93
N GLY A 75 2.24 -20.02 -8.29
CA GLY A 75 2.24 -19.44 -6.95
C GLY A 75 2.53 -20.39 -5.78
N LEU A 76 2.75 -21.68 -6.06
CA LEU A 76 3.13 -22.73 -5.10
C LEU A 76 4.38 -23.51 -5.56
N SER A 77 5.11 -23.00 -6.55
CA SER A 77 6.32 -23.66 -7.07
C SER A 77 7.50 -23.59 -6.10
N MET A 78 7.49 -22.62 -5.18
CA MET A 78 8.50 -22.38 -4.16
C MET A 78 7.91 -22.61 -2.76
N VAL A 79 7.98 -23.86 -2.31
CA VAL A 79 7.30 -24.33 -1.08
C VAL A 79 8.05 -23.95 0.19
N ASP A 80 9.37 -23.78 0.11
CA ASP A 80 10.12 -23.23 1.23
C ASP A 80 9.85 -21.73 1.35
N TRP A 81 9.76 -21.26 2.60
CA TRP A 81 9.74 -19.84 2.91
C TRP A 81 10.83 -19.54 3.93
N HIS A 82 12.02 -19.22 3.43
CA HIS A 82 13.11 -18.69 4.24
C HIS A 82 13.34 -17.22 3.91
N LEU A 83 13.11 -16.35 4.90
CA LEU A 83 13.26 -14.90 4.78
C LEU A 83 14.63 -14.46 4.20
N ILE A 84 15.70 -15.21 4.50
CA ILE A 84 17.08 -14.88 4.08
C ILE A 84 17.69 -15.90 3.12
N LYS A 85 17.47 -17.21 3.32
CA LYS A 85 18.12 -18.26 2.50
C LYS A 85 17.68 -18.28 1.03
N GLU A 86 16.46 -17.82 0.73
CA GLU A 86 15.90 -17.84 -0.62
C GLU A 86 16.24 -16.61 -1.48
N MET A 87 17.11 -15.71 -1.00
CA MET A 87 17.65 -14.68 -1.88
C MET A 87 18.60 -15.23 -2.95
N LYS A 88 19.03 -16.49 -2.82
CA LYS A 88 19.90 -17.15 -3.79
C LYS A 88 19.12 -18.23 -4.54
N PRO A 89 18.92 -18.11 -5.86
CA PRO A 89 18.32 -19.17 -6.66
C PRO A 89 19.24 -20.40 -6.73
N PRO A 90 18.70 -21.61 -6.99
CA PRO A 90 19.51 -22.79 -7.24
C PRO A 90 20.50 -22.51 -8.38
N THR A 91 21.77 -22.77 -8.13
CA THR A 91 22.87 -22.43 -9.04
C THR A 91 23.44 -23.64 -9.75
N THR A 92 23.28 -24.84 -9.18
CA THR A 92 23.78 -26.09 -9.75
C THR A 92 22.65 -26.97 -10.28
N GLN A 93 22.96 -27.84 -11.25
CA GLN A 93 21.97 -28.77 -11.78
C GLN A 93 21.44 -29.73 -10.70
N ALA A 94 22.30 -30.19 -9.78
CA ALA A 94 21.89 -31.05 -8.68
C ALA A 94 20.90 -30.36 -7.72
N GLU A 95 21.08 -29.07 -7.42
CA GLU A 95 20.13 -28.29 -6.63
C GLU A 95 18.78 -28.14 -7.35
N TRP A 96 18.79 -27.89 -8.67
CA TRP A 96 17.56 -27.83 -9.46
C TRP A 96 16.80 -29.16 -9.48
N GLU A 97 17.52 -30.28 -9.60
CA GLU A 97 16.91 -31.61 -9.57
C GLU A 97 16.30 -31.91 -8.20
N ALA A 98 16.95 -31.51 -7.10
CA ALA A 98 16.44 -31.70 -5.75
C ALA A 98 15.16 -30.88 -5.48
N GLU A 99 15.13 -29.61 -5.89
CA GLU A 99 13.92 -28.77 -5.82
C GLU A 99 12.81 -29.32 -6.69
N PHE A 100 13.13 -29.83 -7.88
CA PHE A 100 12.16 -30.44 -8.78
C PHE A 100 11.57 -31.73 -8.20
N GLN A 101 12.40 -32.61 -7.63
CA GLN A 101 11.94 -33.82 -6.93
C GLN A 101 11.04 -33.49 -5.75
N LYS A 102 11.35 -32.42 -5.02
CA LYS A 102 10.48 -31.93 -3.94
C LYS A 102 9.14 -31.46 -4.50
N TYR A 103 9.14 -30.68 -5.59
CA TYR A 103 7.92 -30.22 -6.25
C TYR A 103 7.05 -31.38 -6.76
N GLN A 104 7.64 -32.46 -7.28
CA GLN A 104 6.92 -33.67 -7.73
C GLN A 104 6.11 -34.37 -6.63
N GLN A 105 6.45 -34.17 -5.35
CA GLN A 105 5.74 -34.77 -4.21
C GLN A 105 4.40 -34.09 -3.93
N PHE A 106 4.18 -32.88 -4.46
CA PHE A 106 2.96 -32.10 -4.23
C PHE A 106 1.88 -32.44 -5.26
N PRO A 107 0.59 -32.54 -4.85
CA PRO A 107 -0.51 -32.84 -5.76
C PRO A 107 -0.66 -31.82 -6.90
N GLU A 108 -0.19 -30.59 -6.70
CA GLU A 108 -0.15 -29.50 -7.68
C GLU A 108 0.72 -29.84 -8.90
N PHE A 109 1.80 -30.61 -8.73
CA PHE A 109 2.64 -31.06 -9.85
C PHE A 109 1.82 -31.83 -10.88
N LYS A 110 0.94 -32.74 -10.42
CA LYS A 110 0.11 -33.56 -11.32
C LYS A 110 -0.90 -32.72 -12.09
N ILE A 111 -1.50 -31.73 -11.43
CA ILE A 111 -2.47 -30.81 -12.05
C ILE A 111 -1.76 -29.95 -13.11
N PHE A 112 -0.61 -29.38 -12.75
CA PHE A 112 0.14 -28.50 -13.65
C PHE A 112 0.76 -29.24 -14.83
N SER A 113 1.31 -30.43 -14.57
CA SER A 113 1.84 -31.31 -15.61
C SER A 113 0.78 -31.67 -16.65
N PHE A 114 -0.45 -31.97 -16.20
CA PHE A 114 -1.58 -32.22 -17.09
C PHE A 114 -1.99 -30.97 -17.88
N PHE A 115 -1.96 -29.79 -17.26
CA PHE A 115 -2.36 -28.52 -17.89
C PHE A 115 -1.35 -28.03 -18.94
N LEU A 116 -0.05 -28.14 -18.68
CA LEU A 116 0.99 -27.69 -19.62
C LEU A 116 1.18 -28.66 -20.79
N ASN A 117 1.24 -29.96 -20.51
CA ASN A 117 1.70 -30.93 -21.50
C ASN A 117 0.59 -31.78 -22.12
N HIS A 118 -0.68 -31.58 -21.73
CA HIS A 118 -1.90 -32.29 -22.17
C HIS A 118 -1.88 -33.83 -22.05
N HIS A 119 -0.71 -34.49 -22.00
CA HIS A 119 -0.47 -35.93 -22.00
C HIS A 119 0.95 -36.32 -21.48
N GLY A 120 1.72 -35.41 -20.85
CA GLY A 120 3.11 -35.68 -20.45
C GLY A 120 3.54 -35.10 -19.09
N ASP A 121 4.65 -35.62 -18.56
CA ASP A 121 5.30 -35.13 -17.33
C ASP A 121 6.03 -33.81 -17.59
N MET A 122 5.88 -32.84 -16.68
CA MET A 122 6.55 -31.53 -16.78
C MET A 122 8.08 -31.71 -16.78
N THR A 123 8.76 -30.99 -17.67
CA THR A 123 10.21 -30.97 -17.77
C THR A 123 10.85 -30.03 -16.75
N LEU A 124 12.14 -30.25 -16.44
CA LEU A 124 12.92 -29.39 -15.54
C LEU A 124 13.06 -27.95 -16.06
N THR A 125 12.99 -27.74 -17.38
CA THR A 125 13.03 -26.39 -17.98
C THR A 125 11.75 -25.61 -17.71
N GLU A 126 10.59 -26.26 -17.81
CA GLU A 126 9.30 -25.67 -17.46
C GLU A 126 9.22 -25.38 -15.96
N PHE A 127 9.72 -26.30 -15.13
CA PHE A 127 9.87 -26.06 -13.68
C PHE A 127 10.69 -24.81 -13.38
N LYS A 128 11.86 -24.65 -14.03
CA LYS A 128 12.70 -23.45 -13.86
C LYS A 128 11.94 -22.18 -14.20
N PHE A 129 11.15 -22.17 -15.28
CA PHE A 129 10.38 -20.99 -15.68
C PHE A 129 9.34 -20.60 -14.60
N ILE A 130 8.53 -21.55 -14.13
CA ILE A 130 7.53 -21.27 -13.08
C ILE A 130 8.18 -20.83 -11.76
N TRP A 131 9.31 -21.45 -11.41
CA TRP A 131 10.08 -21.10 -10.23
C TRP A 131 10.63 -19.68 -10.32
N TYR A 132 11.18 -19.28 -11.48
CA TYR A 132 11.70 -17.93 -11.69
C TYR A 132 10.60 -16.86 -11.67
N MET A 133 9.39 -17.19 -12.15
CA MET A 133 8.25 -16.29 -12.07
C MET A 133 7.86 -15.99 -10.62
N GLU A 134 7.76 -17.03 -9.79
CA GLU A 134 7.45 -16.85 -8.37
C GLU A 134 8.58 -16.11 -7.63
N TYR A 135 9.84 -16.50 -7.87
CA TYR A 135 11.01 -15.83 -7.31
C TYR A 135 11.04 -14.35 -7.68
N SER A 136 10.79 -14.02 -8.95
CA SER A 136 10.75 -12.64 -9.43
C SER A 136 9.66 -11.84 -8.72
N HIS A 137 8.46 -12.42 -8.54
CA HIS A 137 7.39 -11.77 -7.80
C HIS A 137 7.77 -11.50 -6.33
N ARG A 138 8.35 -12.49 -5.64
CA ARG A 138 8.83 -12.35 -4.26
C ARG A 138 9.92 -11.28 -4.13
N MET A 139 10.91 -11.28 -5.04
CA MET A 139 11.99 -10.28 -5.03
C MET A 139 11.48 -8.88 -5.36
N TRP A 140 10.55 -8.77 -6.31
CA TRP A 140 9.92 -7.50 -6.64
C TRP A 140 9.14 -6.93 -5.45
N GLY A 141 8.41 -7.77 -4.71
CA GLY A 141 7.73 -7.37 -3.47
C GLY A 141 8.69 -6.82 -2.42
N ARG A 142 9.88 -7.44 -2.25
CA ARG A 142 10.94 -6.93 -1.37
C ARG A 142 11.49 -5.58 -1.85
N ALA A 143 11.70 -5.45 -3.16
CA ALA A 143 12.16 -4.20 -3.77
C ALA A 143 11.16 -3.06 -3.55
N VAL A 144 9.85 -3.33 -3.69
CA VAL A 144 8.78 -2.38 -3.34
C VAL A 144 8.89 -1.99 -1.86
N GLY A 145 9.04 -2.95 -0.95
CA GLY A 145 9.24 -2.71 0.47
C GLY A 145 10.38 -1.74 0.75
N LEU A 146 11.56 -2.00 0.18
CA LEU A 146 12.74 -1.14 0.31
C LEU A 146 12.54 0.23 -0.33
N ALA A 147 11.87 0.31 -1.48
CA ALA A 147 11.58 1.56 -2.17
C ALA A 147 10.64 2.48 -1.36
N TYR A 148 9.78 1.93 -0.52
CA TYR A 148 9.01 2.73 0.45
C TYR A 148 9.85 3.06 1.69
N ILE A 149 10.50 2.08 2.31
CA ILE A 149 11.11 2.25 3.64
C ILE A 149 12.38 3.12 3.59
N LEU A 150 13.29 2.89 2.62
CA LEU A 150 14.57 3.59 2.58
C LEU A 150 14.41 5.11 2.34
N PRO A 151 13.65 5.57 1.33
CA PRO A 151 13.46 7.00 1.11
C PRO A 151 12.60 7.62 2.22
N ALA A 152 11.60 6.90 2.76
CA ALA A 152 10.82 7.39 3.90
C ALA A 152 11.72 7.66 5.13
N ALA A 153 12.60 6.72 5.48
CA ALA A 153 13.56 6.90 6.58
C ALA A 153 14.51 8.08 6.32
N TYR A 154 14.97 8.21 5.07
CA TYR A 154 15.81 9.33 4.66
C TYR A 154 15.10 10.68 4.78
N PHE A 155 13.87 10.82 4.26
CA PHE A 155 13.09 12.05 4.35
C PHE A 155 12.71 12.40 5.79
N TRP A 156 12.47 11.38 6.62
CA TRP A 156 12.22 11.56 8.05
C TRP A 156 13.43 12.15 8.76
N ARG A 157 14.63 11.56 8.56
CA ARG A 157 15.88 12.05 9.15
C ARG A 157 16.23 13.46 8.66
N ARG A 158 15.93 13.78 7.40
CA ARG A 158 16.22 15.10 6.81
C ARG A 158 15.19 16.17 7.18
N GLY A 159 14.11 15.82 7.88
CA GLY A 159 13.07 16.76 8.30
C GLY A 159 12.22 17.31 7.16
N TRP A 160 12.19 16.61 6.02
CA TRP A 160 11.53 17.06 4.79
C TRP A 160 10.02 16.90 4.79
N LEU A 161 9.48 16.18 5.77
CA LEU A 161 8.06 15.85 5.85
C LEU A 161 7.36 16.77 6.85
N SER A 162 6.26 17.40 6.42
CA SER A 162 5.34 18.10 7.31
C SER A 162 4.68 17.14 8.30
N ARG A 163 4.12 17.62 9.42
CA ARG A 163 3.46 16.75 10.41
C ARG A 163 2.36 15.87 9.80
N ALA A 164 1.56 16.42 8.87
CA ALA A 164 0.53 15.66 8.16
C ALA A 164 1.14 14.59 7.24
N MET A 165 2.18 14.96 6.48
CA MET A 165 2.87 14.05 5.56
C MET A 165 3.56 12.90 6.30
N LYS A 166 4.11 13.17 7.49
CA LYS A 166 4.71 12.15 8.34
C LYS A 166 3.73 11.02 8.65
N GLY A 167 2.51 11.35 9.10
CA GLY A 167 1.47 10.35 9.37
C GLY A 167 1.06 9.56 8.13
N GLN A 168 0.94 10.24 6.99
CA GLN A 168 0.59 9.62 5.72
C GLN A 168 1.66 8.65 5.21
N VAL A 169 2.93 9.05 5.23
CA VAL A 169 4.06 8.19 4.85
C VAL A 169 4.19 6.99 5.80
N LEU A 170 4.01 7.20 7.12
CA LEU A 170 4.02 6.10 8.08
C LEU A 170 2.88 5.11 7.82
N GLY A 171 1.68 5.62 7.51
CA GLY A 171 0.54 4.81 7.12
C GLY A 171 0.83 3.96 5.89
N LEU A 172 1.41 4.57 4.83
CA LEU A 172 1.79 3.85 3.61
C LEU A 172 2.87 2.79 3.88
N CYS A 173 3.93 3.12 4.62
CA CYS A 173 4.96 2.16 5.01
C CYS A 173 4.40 1.01 5.85
N GLY A 174 3.52 1.31 6.81
CA GLY A 174 2.83 0.29 7.61
C GLY A 174 1.96 -0.62 6.73
N PHE A 175 1.29 -0.05 5.73
CA PHE A 175 0.47 -0.80 4.79
C PHE A 175 1.30 -1.71 3.86
N VAL A 176 2.51 -1.28 3.48
CA VAL A 176 3.48 -2.12 2.74
C VAL A 176 3.99 -3.28 3.60
N CYS A 177 4.30 -3.05 4.87
CA CYS A 177 4.64 -4.14 5.80
C CYS A 177 3.46 -5.12 5.97
N PHE A 178 2.24 -4.59 6.10
CA PHE A 178 1.03 -5.40 6.15
C PHE A 178 0.81 -6.20 4.87
N GLN A 179 1.10 -5.65 3.69
CA GLN A 179 1.09 -6.40 2.42
C GLN A 179 2.04 -7.60 2.46
N GLY A 180 3.28 -7.40 2.92
CA GLY A 180 4.25 -8.48 3.07
C GLY A 180 3.78 -9.57 4.04
N LEU A 181 3.17 -9.17 5.17
CA LEU A 181 2.59 -10.10 6.15
C LEU A 181 1.40 -10.88 5.58
N LEU A 182 0.51 -10.21 4.83
CA LEU A 182 -0.59 -10.89 4.13
C LEU A 182 -0.08 -11.88 3.08
N GLY A 183 0.94 -11.49 2.30
CA GLY A 183 1.56 -12.37 1.30
C GLY A 183 2.19 -13.60 1.95
N TRP A 184 2.88 -13.42 3.08
CA TRP A 184 3.40 -14.53 3.88
C TRP A 184 2.29 -15.44 4.42
N TYR A 185 1.25 -14.85 5.01
CA TYR A 185 0.11 -15.58 5.55
C TYR A 185 -0.59 -16.40 4.45
N MET A 186 -0.73 -15.85 3.25
CA MET A 186 -1.31 -16.53 2.08
C MET A 186 -0.58 -17.83 1.74
N VAL A 187 0.76 -17.82 1.76
CA VAL A 187 1.61 -18.99 1.47
C VAL A 187 1.56 -19.99 2.61
N LYS A 188 1.82 -19.55 3.85
CA LYS A 188 1.86 -20.44 5.02
C LYS A 188 0.54 -21.21 5.20
N SER A 189 -0.57 -20.51 5.04
CA SER A 189 -1.90 -21.10 5.24
C SER A 189 -2.41 -21.92 4.05
N GLY A 190 -1.65 -22.01 2.96
CA GLY A 190 -1.83 -23.03 1.91
C GLY A 190 -1.09 -24.33 2.22
N LEU A 191 -0.07 -24.30 3.10
CA LEU A 191 0.72 -25.46 3.51
C LEU A 191 0.19 -26.13 4.80
N GLU A 192 -0.59 -25.42 5.61
CA GLU A 192 -1.19 -25.91 6.88
C GLU A 192 -2.61 -26.49 6.72
N GLU A 193 -2.98 -27.01 5.54
CA GLU A 193 -4.33 -27.58 5.40
C GLU A 193 -4.55 -28.84 6.26
N LYS A 194 -5.76 -28.86 6.83
CA LYS A 194 -6.17 -29.63 8.00
C LYS A 194 -6.38 -31.11 7.66
N PRO A 195 -6.05 -32.04 8.59
CA PRO A 195 -6.13 -33.48 8.34
C PRO A 195 -7.54 -34.04 8.02
N ASP A 196 -8.62 -33.27 8.20
CA ASP A 196 -10.00 -33.79 8.18
C ASP A 196 -10.87 -33.31 6.99
N SER A 197 -10.31 -32.66 5.99
CA SER A 197 -11.09 -32.21 4.83
C SER A 197 -10.39 -32.59 3.53
N HIS A 198 -11.06 -33.44 2.76
CA HIS A 198 -10.69 -33.97 1.45
C HIS A 198 -10.68 -32.90 0.33
N ASP A 199 -10.29 -31.67 0.67
CA ASP A 199 -10.20 -30.55 -0.25
C ASP A 199 -8.73 -30.31 -0.60
N ILE A 200 -8.48 -30.17 -1.90
CA ILE A 200 -7.16 -29.91 -2.51
C ILE A 200 -6.53 -28.67 -1.82
N PRO A 201 -5.21 -28.64 -1.56
CA PRO A 201 -4.51 -27.48 -0.99
C PRO A 201 -4.54 -26.26 -1.91
N ARG A 202 -5.66 -25.54 -1.92
CA ARG A 202 -5.83 -24.33 -2.74
C ARG A 202 -5.80 -23.14 -1.81
N VAL A 203 -4.87 -22.22 -2.04
CA VAL A 203 -4.90 -20.89 -1.43
C VAL A 203 -6.33 -20.33 -1.56
N SER A 204 -7.04 -20.17 -0.44
CA SER A 204 -8.45 -19.77 -0.51
C SER A 204 -8.60 -18.49 -1.34
N GLN A 205 -9.57 -18.48 -2.26
CA GLN A 205 -9.80 -17.37 -3.18
C GLN A 205 -10.00 -16.04 -2.43
N TYR A 206 -10.51 -16.13 -1.19
CA TYR A 206 -10.65 -15.00 -0.28
C TYR A 206 -9.30 -14.39 0.15
N ARG A 207 -8.27 -15.20 0.43
CA ARG A 207 -6.93 -14.70 0.79
C ARG A 207 -6.26 -13.98 -0.37
N LEU A 208 -6.36 -14.55 -1.57
CA LEU A 208 -5.84 -13.96 -2.80
C LEU A 208 -6.55 -12.63 -3.11
N ALA A 209 -7.88 -12.62 -3.04
CA ALA A 209 -8.69 -11.41 -3.27
C ALA A 209 -8.40 -10.33 -2.21
N ALA A 210 -8.24 -10.70 -0.94
CA ALA A 210 -7.87 -9.77 0.11
C ALA A 210 -6.48 -9.16 -0.13
N HIS A 211 -5.50 -9.97 -0.53
CA HIS A 211 -4.16 -9.50 -0.84
C HIS A 211 -4.16 -8.54 -2.05
N LEU A 212 -4.78 -8.94 -3.16
CA LEU A 212 -4.90 -8.10 -4.35
C LEU A 212 -5.68 -6.80 -4.08
N GLY A 213 -6.81 -6.89 -3.38
CA GLY A 213 -7.64 -5.74 -3.05
C GLY A 213 -6.91 -4.73 -2.17
N SER A 214 -6.15 -5.21 -1.19
CA SER A 214 -5.33 -4.33 -0.35
C SER A 214 -4.12 -3.77 -1.11
N ALA A 215 -3.50 -4.52 -2.03
CA ALA A 215 -2.50 -3.96 -2.95
C ALA A 215 -3.07 -2.82 -3.82
N LEU A 216 -4.30 -2.96 -4.30
CA LEU A 216 -4.99 -1.91 -5.06
C LEU A 216 -5.27 -0.66 -4.21
N VAL A 217 -5.70 -0.85 -2.95
CA VAL A 217 -5.88 0.28 -2.00
C VAL A 217 -4.55 1.00 -1.77
N LEU A 218 -3.46 0.25 -1.58
CA LEU A 218 -2.11 0.83 -1.44
C LEU A 218 -1.71 1.64 -2.67
N TYR A 219 -1.93 1.07 -3.86
CA TYR A 219 -1.68 1.75 -5.14
C TYR A 219 -2.45 3.06 -5.24
N CYS A 220 -3.77 3.03 -5.02
CA CYS A 220 -4.62 4.22 -5.10
C CYS A 220 -4.20 5.28 -4.08
N ALA A 221 -3.94 4.87 -2.83
CA ALA A 221 -3.50 5.77 -1.78
C ALA A 221 -2.17 6.43 -2.11
N SER A 222 -1.17 5.67 -2.55
CA SER A 222 0.15 6.21 -2.89
C SER A 222 0.15 7.04 -4.18
N LEU A 223 -0.62 6.64 -5.20
CA LEU A 223 -0.83 7.44 -6.41
C LEU A 223 -1.48 8.79 -6.07
N TRP A 224 -2.58 8.76 -5.33
CA TRP A 224 -3.30 9.97 -4.91
C TRP A 224 -2.41 10.90 -4.08
N SER A 225 -1.62 10.33 -3.18
CA SER A 225 -0.65 11.06 -2.37
C SER A 225 0.41 11.75 -3.23
N GLY A 226 0.97 11.03 -4.20
CA GLY A 226 1.97 11.56 -5.13
C GLY A 226 1.40 12.67 -6.02
N LEU A 227 0.21 12.46 -6.59
CA LEU A 227 -0.46 13.44 -7.44
C LEU A 227 -0.83 14.70 -6.67
N SER A 228 -1.32 14.57 -5.43
CA SER A 228 -1.69 15.72 -4.57
C SER A 228 -0.49 16.63 -4.26
N LEU A 229 0.73 16.07 -4.20
CA LEU A 229 1.96 16.84 -4.01
C LEU A 229 2.48 17.48 -5.29
N LEU A 230 2.26 16.83 -6.44
CA LEU A 230 2.71 17.33 -7.74
C LEU A 230 1.74 18.36 -8.35
N LEU A 231 0.45 18.22 -8.05
CA LEU A 231 -0.64 19.05 -8.54
C LEU A 231 -1.34 19.74 -7.36
N PRO A 232 -0.70 20.76 -6.75
CA PRO A 232 -1.35 21.51 -5.68
C PRO A 232 -2.63 22.15 -6.21
N PRO A 233 -3.78 22.03 -5.51
CA PRO A 233 -5.03 22.61 -5.96
C PRO A 233 -4.87 24.11 -6.15
N HIS A 234 -5.29 24.61 -7.31
CA HIS A 234 -5.31 26.04 -7.58
C HIS A 234 -6.20 26.69 -6.52
N LYS A 235 -5.61 27.42 -5.58
CA LYS A 235 -6.37 28.22 -4.62
C LYS A 235 -7.09 29.27 -5.44
N VAL A 236 -8.40 29.07 -5.65
CA VAL A 236 -9.26 30.11 -6.20
C VAL A 236 -9.17 31.26 -5.20
N MET A 237 -8.39 32.30 -5.53
CA MET A 237 -8.37 33.51 -4.73
C MET A 237 -9.76 34.12 -4.86
N VAL A 238 -10.62 33.85 -3.88
CA VAL A 238 -11.78 34.69 -3.64
C VAL A 238 -11.22 36.02 -3.18
N ARG A 239 -11.00 36.92 -4.15
CA ARG A 239 -10.72 38.33 -3.89
C ARG A 239 -11.99 38.87 -3.24
N SER A 240 -12.04 38.85 -1.92
CA SER A 240 -13.07 39.57 -1.16
C SER A 240 -12.81 41.05 -1.41
N SER A 241 -13.41 41.56 -2.48
CA SER A 241 -13.38 42.97 -2.81
C SER A 241 -14.01 43.69 -1.63
N SER A 242 -13.22 44.56 -1.00
CA SER A 242 -13.60 45.55 0.01
C SER A 242 -14.57 46.61 -0.55
N LEU A 243 -15.58 46.19 -1.34
CA LEU A 243 -16.63 47.02 -1.90
C LEU A 243 -17.66 47.50 -0.86
N LEU A 244 -17.52 47.09 0.40
CA LEU A 244 -18.34 47.60 1.51
C LEU A 244 -17.75 48.85 2.19
N ALA A 245 -16.57 49.34 1.79
CA ALA A 245 -15.99 50.56 2.34
C ALA A 245 -16.45 51.87 1.64
N HIS A 246 -17.30 51.79 0.60
CA HIS A 246 -17.86 52.98 -0.07
C HIS A 246 -19.36 53.21 0.21
N ALA A 247 -20.06 52.27 0.84
CA ALA A 247 -21.47 52.46 1.20
C ALA A 247 -21.67 53.27 2.50
N GLN A 248 -20.62 53.44 3.33
CA GLN A 248 -20.70 54.20 4.58
C GLN A 248 -20.28 55.68 4.46
N CYS A 249 -19.90 56.16 3.27
CA CYS A 249 -19.59 57.59 3.05
C CYS A 249 -20.78 58.39 2.47
N CYS A 250 -21.92 57.72 2.23
CA CYS A 250 -23.18 58.34 1.82
C CYS A 250 -24.33 57.83 2.70
N SER A 251 -24.37 58.25 3.95
CA SER A 251 -25.58 58.21 4.80
C SER A 251 -25.50 59.32 5.84
#